data_AF-A0A239EGX0-F1
#
_entry.id   AF-A0A239EGX0-F1
#
_cell.length_a   1.000
_cell.length_b   1.000
_cell.length_c   1.000
_cell.angle_alpha   90.00
_cell.angle_beta   90.00
_cell.angle_gamma   90.00
#
_symmetry.space_group_name_H-M   'P 1'
#
loop_
_entity.id
_entity.type
_entity.pdbx_description
1 polymer ?
#
loop_
_entity_poly.entity_id
_entity_poly.type
_entity_poly.pdbx_seq_one_letter_code
_entity_poly.pdbx_strand_id
1 'polypeptide(L)' 'MSGKGIYRHRFPIVDESANLHDLKQEATDEMAAICERNCWRRVSPTLVAVEHGSPASIVASVEVLFITKRKHRKEVGA' A
#
# COMPACT_ATOMS: atom_id res chain seq x y z
N MET A 1 12.61 12.28 10.91
CA MET A 1 13.02 10.97 11.45
C MET A 1 12.33 9.98 10.54
N SER A 2 13.08 9.33 9.64
CA SER A 2 12.47 8.37 8.71
C SER A 2 12.22 7.07 9.47
N GLY A 3 10.96 6.67 9.62
CA GLY A 3 10.62 5.34 10.13
C GLY A 3 10.69 4.33 8.99
N LYS A 4 11.09 3.08 9.27
CA LYS A 4 10.94 1.95 8.35
C LYS A 4 9.81 1.07 8.87
N GLY A 5 8.97 0.53 7.99
CA GLY A 5 7.95 -0.44 8.39
C GLY A 5 7.34 -1.19 7.22
N ILE A 6 6.59 -2.22 7.55
CA ILE A 6 5.81 -2.99 6.59
C ILE A 6 4.41 -2.41 6.55
N TYR A 7 4.00 -1.92 5.39
CA TYR A 7 2.61 -1.56 5.15
C TYR A 7 1.87 -2.74 4.54
N ARG A 8 0.68 -3.05 5.06
CA ARG A 8 -0.16 -4.15 4.61
C ARG A 8 -1.57 -3.63 4.35
N HIS A 9 -2.13 -3.99 3.20
CA HIS A 9 -3.50 -3.67 2.82
C HIS A 9 -4.26 -4.92 2.40
N ARG A 10 -5.56 -4.96 2.70
CA ARG A 10 -6.45 -6.08 2.37
C ARG A 10 -7.50 -5.59 1.38
N PHE A 11 -7.58 -6.26 0.24
CA PHE A 11 -8.56 -6.02 -0.81
C PHE A 11 -9.57 -7.17 -0.82
N PRO A 12 -10.83 -6.95 -0.41
CA PRO A 12 -11.83 -7.99 -0.44
C PRO A 12 -12.12 -8.42 -1.89
N ILE A 13 -12.20 -9.72 -2.13
CA ILE A 13 -12.63 -10.26 -3.43
C ILE A 13 -14.16 -10.16 -3.46
N VAL A 14 -14.66 -9.20 -4.24
CA VAL A 14 -16.11 -8.96 -4.38
C VAL A 14 -16.70 -9.77 -5.53
N ASP A 15 -15.90 -9.98 -6.59
CA ASP A 15 -16.27 -10.79 -7.75
C ASP A 15 -15.43 -12.07 -7.78
N GLU A 16 -16.07 -13.19 -7.45
CA GLU A 16 -15.44 -14.51 -7.46
C GLU A 16 -15.14 -15.04 -8.87
N SER A 17 -15.70 -14.41 -9.91
CA SER A 17 -15.42 -14.73 -11.32
C SER A 17 -14.19 -14.02 -11.88
N ALA A 18 -13.68 -13.00 -11.18
CA ALA A 18 -12.51 -12.25 -11.60
C ALA A 18 -11.26 -13.12 -11.56
N ASN A 19 -10.38 -12.95 -12.56
CA ASN A 19 -9.14 -13.69 -12.64
C ASN A 19 -8.20 -13.29 -11.50
N LEU A 20 -7.73 -14.29 -10.75
CA LEU A 20 -6.82 -14.09 -9.63
C LEU A 20 -5.52 -13.36 -10.02
N HIS A 21 -5.03 -13.57 -11.25
CA HIS A 21 -3.88 -12.86 -11.76
C HIS A 21 -4.13 -11.34 -11.83
N ASP A 22 -5.28 -10.96 -12.37
CA ASP A 22 -5.64 -9.55 -12.57
C ASP A 22 -5.91 -8.86 -11.23
N LEU A 23 -6.58 -9.55 -10.30
CA LEU A 23 -6.78 -9.07 -8.93
C LEU A 23 -5.46 -8.84 -8.17
N LYS A 24 -4.45 -9.70 -8.39
CA LYS A 24 -3.12 -9.52 -7.79
C LYS A 24 -2.37 -8.35 -8.40
N GLN A 25 -2.53 -8.14 -9.70
CA GLN A 25 -1.92 -7.01 -10.41
C GLN A 25 -2.55 -5.70 -9.94
N GLU A 26 -3.88 -5.62 -9.87
CA GLU A 26 -4.62 -4.46 -9.36
C GLU A 26 -4.20 -4.11 -7.92
N ALA A 27 -4.15 -5.10 -7.03
CA ALA A 27 -3.68 -4.90 -5.65
C ALA A 27 -2.24 -4.36 -5.58
N THR A 28 -1.38 -4.72 -6.55
CA THR A 28 0.00 -4.22 -6.64
C THR A 28 0.04 -2.75 -7.08
N ASP A 29 -0.77 -2.40 -8.08
CA ASP A 29 -0.85 -1.04 -8.62
C ASP A 29 -1.50 -0.09 -7.61
N GLU A 30 -2.55 -0.52 -6.92
CA GLU A 30 -3.15 0.21 -5.80
C GLU A 30 -2.15 0.45 -4.67
N MET A 31 -1.34 -0.56 -4.33
CA MET A 31 -0.29 -0.43 -3.32
C MET A 31 0.76 0.63 -3.72
N ALA A 32 1.13 0.69 -5.00
CA ALA A 32 2.03 1.71 -5.52
C ALA A 32 1.42 3.12 -5.39
N ALA A 33 0.16 3.27 -5.79
CA ALA A 33 -0.58 4.53 -5.68
C ALA A 33 -0.72 5.00 -4.22
N ILE A 34 -0.99 4.09 -3.27
CA ILE A 34 -1.04 4.41 -1.84
C ILE A 34 0.32 4.93 -1.36
N CYS A 35 1.41 4.26 -1.71
CA CYS A 35 2.75 4.69 -1.32
C CYS A 35 3.08 6.07 -1.86
N GLU A 36 2.77 6.34 -3.13
CA GLU A 36 2.99 7.64 -3.76
C GLU A 36 2.18 8.76 -3.09
N ARG A 37 0.87 8.55 -2.90
CA ARG A 37 -0.03 9.52 -2.22
C ARG A 37 0.46 9.89 -0.82
N ASN A 38 1.07 8.93 -0.11
CA ASN A 38 1.56 9.14 1.24
C ASN A 38 3.05 9.57 1.30
N CYS A 39 3.69 9.80 0.15
CA CYS A 39 5.13 10.08 0.07
C CYS A 39 5.99 9.01 0.77
N TRP A 40 5.57 7.75 0.71
CA TRP A 40 6.31 6.61 1.23
C TRP A 40 7.21 6.03 0.15
N ARG A 41 8.48 5.85 0.47
CA ARG A 41 9.41 5.20 -0.45
C ARG A 41 9.33 3.69 -0.27
N ARG A 42 8.91 2.97 -1.31
CA ARG A 42 9.00 1.50 -1.38
C ARG A 42 10.47 1.07 -1.38
N VAL A 43 10.83 0.14 -0.50
CA VAL A 43 12.19 -0.41 -0.41
C VAL A 43 12.26 -1.92 -0.71
N SER A 44 11.11 -2.55 -0.93
CA SER A 44 10.98 -3.92 -1.42
C SER A 44 9.94 -3.99 -2.54
N PRO A 45 9.92 -5.09 -3.32
CA PRO A 45 8.75 -5.45 -4.13
C PRO A 45 7.50 -5.61 -3.26
N THR A 46 6.32 -5.43 -3.87
CA THR A 46 5.04 -5.77 -3.23
C THR A 46 4.89 -7.29 -3.21
N LEU A 47 4.68 -7.85 -2.02
CA LEU A 47 4.31 -9.26 -1.84
C LEU A 47 2.80 -9.36 -1.80
N VAL A 48 2.24 -10.26 -2.61
CA VAL A 48 0.80 -10.47 -2.72
C VAL A 48 0.46 -11.90 -2.34
N ALA A 49 -0.47 -12.06 -1.40
CA ALA A 49 -0.99 -13.34 -0.95
C ALA A 49 -2.51 -13.36 -1.05
N VAL A 50 -3.08 -14.56 -1.16
CA VAL A 50 -4.53 -14.76 -1.11
C VAL A 50 -4.86 -15.28 0.28
N GLU A 51 -5.67 -14.53 1.02
CA GLU A 51 -6.24 -14.95 2.30
C GLU A 51 -7.61 -15.56 2.03
N HIS A 52 -7.69 -16.89 2.12
CA HIS A 52 -8.93 -17.62 1.94
C HIS A 52 -9.79 -17.49 3.21
N GLY A 53 -11.00 -16.95 3.08
CA GLY A 53 -11.94 -16.68 4.17
C GLY A 53 -13.33 -16.33 3.62
N SER A 54 -14.26 -15.90 4.47
CA SER A 54 -15.59 -15.41 4.05
C SER A 54 -15.78 -13.96 4.50
N PRO A 55 -15.56 -12.97 3.60
CA PRO A 55 -15.12 -13.10 2.21
C PRO A 55 -13.61 -13.36 2.07
N ALA A 56 -13.21 -13.94 0.92
CA ALA A 56 -11.79 -14.09 0.56
C ALA A 56 -11.18 -12.71 0.26
N SER A 57 -9.86 -12.57 0.40
CA SER A 57 -9.17 -11.28 0.19
C SER A 57 -7.80 -11.45 -0.43
N ILE A 58 -7.39 -10.48 -1.24
CA ILE A 58 -6.00 -10.29 -1.65
C ILE A 58 -5.30 -9.42 -0.60
N VAL A 59 -4.17 -9.89 -0.09
CA VAL A 59 -3.35 -9.16 0.87
C VAL A 59 -2.08 -8.72 0.18
N ALA A 60 -1.92 -7.42 -0.02
CA ALA A 60 -0.69 -6.84 -0.52
C ALA A 60 0.13 -6.26 0.63
N SER A 61 1.43 -6.50 0.63
CA SER A 61 2.35 -5.98 1.64
C SER A 61 3.64 -5.48 0.99
N VAL A 62 4.17 -4.38 1.52
CA VAL A 62 5.38 -3.76 1.00
C VAL A 62 6.16 -3.11 2.13
N GLU A 63 7.48 -3.22 2.07
CA GLU A 63 8.33 -2.50 2.99
C GLU A 63 8.51 -1.05 2.52
N VAL A 64 8.29 -0.10 3.42
CA VAL A 64 8.32 1.33 3.13
C VAL A 64 9.18 2.11 4.12
N LEU A 65 9.73 3.23 3.64
CA LEU A 65 10.29 4.29 4.46
C LEU A 65 9.28 5.43 4.57
N PHE A 66 8.84 5.70 5.80
CA PHE A 66 7.98 6.81 6.15
C PHE A 66 8.79 8.10 6.17
N ILE A 67 8.66 8.93 5.14
CA ILE A 67 9.29 10.23 5.09
C ILE A 67 8.41 11.20 5.92
N THR A 68 8.71 11.35 7.21
CA THR A 68 8.07 12.42 8.00
C THR A 68 8.48 13.77 7.39
N LYS A 69 7.59 14.44 6.66
CA LYS A 69 7.79 15.84 6.28
C LYS A 69 7.89 16.64 7.60
N ARG A 70 9.10 16.98 8.04
CA ARG A 70 9.27 17.95 9.13
C ARG A 70 8.74 19.29 8.61
N LYS A 71 7.57 19.68 9.12
CA LYS A 71 7.01 21.04 9.17
C LYS A 71 7.38 21.98 8.01
N HIS A 72 6.45 22.18 7.08
CA HIS A 72 6.22 23.52 6.53
C HIS A 72 5.38 24.31 7.56
N ARG A 73 6.02 24.79 8.63
CA ARG A 73 5.46 25.83 9.51
C ARG A 73 6.52 26.89 9.75
N LYS A 74 6.84 27.57 8.64
CA LYS A 74 7.55 28.83 8.40
C LYS A 74 7.23 29.06 6.92
N GLU A 75 6.45 30.02 6.46
CA GLU A 75 6.15 31.38 6.91
C GLU A 75 4.69 31.71 6.50
N VAL A 76 3.85 32.07 7.46
CA VAL A 76 2.85 33.14 7.24
C VAL A 76 3.20 34.14 8.32
N GLY A 77 4.19 34.96 8.00
CA GLY A 77 4.57 36.13 8.78
C GLY A 77 4.02 37.37 8.08
N ALA A 78 3.67 38.34 8.91
CA ALA A 78 3.17 39.69 8.61
C ALA A 78 1.67 39.78 8.29
#